data_AF-A0A935U8G7-F1
#
_entry.id   AF-A0A935U8G7-F1
#
_cell.length_a   1.000
_cell.length_b   1.000
_cell.length_c   1.000
_cell.angle_alpha   90.00
_cell.angle_beta   90.00
_cell.angle_gamma   90.00
#
_symmetry.space_group_name_H-M   'P 1'
#
loop_
_entity.id
_entity.type
_entity.pdbx_description
1 polymer ?
#
loop_
_entity_poly.entity_id
_entity_poly.type
_entity_poly.pdbx_seq_one_letter_code
_entity_poly.pdbx_strand_id
1 'polypeptide(L)' 'MPIVRNVPVARALLAGARVGQPIPPALYAAVAEVLAFVYRVRGRLPQHLAEVRSR' A
#
# COMPACT_ATOMS: atom_id res chain seq x y z
N MET A 1 1.99 3.34 -14.94
CA MET A 1 2.06 2.85 -13.53
C MET A 1 1.96 4.05 -12.58
N PRO A 2 1.33 3.95 -11.39
CA PRO A 2 1.20 5.09 -10.49
C PRO A 2 2.47 5.25 -9.64
N ILE A 3 2.90 6.49 -9.41
CA ILE A 3 4.04 6.79 -8.52
C ILE A 3 3.49 7.47 -7.27
N VAL A 4 3.72 6.87 -6.10
CA VAL A 4 3.31 7.42 -4.80
C VAL A 4 4.55 7.78 -4.01
N ARG A 5 4.66 9.05 -3.59
CA ARG A 5 5.78 9.51 -2.76
C ARG A 5 5.48 9.23 -1.29
N ASN A 6 6.07 8.16 -0.75
CA ASN A 6 6.09 7.86 0.68
C ASN A 6 7.53 7.50 1.09
N VAL A 7 8.28 8.52 1.54
CA VAL A 7 9.71 8.37 1.88
C VAL A 7 9.95 7.37 3.03
N PRO A 8 9.18 7.40 4.13
CA PRO A 8 9.34 6.41 5.20
C PRO A 8 9.19 4.96 4.72
N VAL A 9 8.10 4.65 4.01
CA VAL A 9 7.85 3.28 3.51
C VAL A 9 8.89 2.86 2.49
N ALA A 10 9.29 3.76 1.59
CA ALA A 10 10.33 3.49 0.60
C ALA A 10 11.67 3.13 1.27
N ARG A 11 12.10 3.87 2.28
CA ARG A 11 13.32 3.59 3.04
C ARG A 11 13.23 2.27 3.81
N ALA A 12 12.08 2.01 4.44
CA ALA A 12 11.88 0.78 5.20
C ALA A 12 11.88 -0.46 4.30
N LEU A 13 11.26 -0.38 3.11
CA LEU A 13 11.30 -1.46 2.11
C LEU A 13 12.72 -1.68 1.58
N LEU A 14 13.47 -0.61 1.29
CA LEU A 14 14.85 -0.71 0.83
C LEU A 14 15.77 -1.39 1.87
N ALA A 15 15.54 -1.12 3.16
CA ALA A 15 16.32 -1.71 4.24
C ALA A 15 15.87 -3.14 4.60
N GLY A 16 14.57 -3.44 4.48
CA GLY A 16 13.96 -4.66 5.01
C GLY A 16 13.64 -5.74 3.99
N ALA A 17 13.70 -5.48 2.69
CA ALA A 17 13.41 -6.46 1.65
C ALA A 17 14.24 -6.26 0.38
N ARG A 18 14.43 -7.35 -0.37
CA ARG A 18 15.01 -7.34 -1.72
C ARG A 18 13.97 -7.64 -2.77
N VAL A 19 14.28 -7.31 -4.02
CA VAL A 19 13.41 -7.64 -5.15
C VAL A 19 13.18 -9.16 -5.21
N GLY A 20 11.91 -9.54 -5.44
CA GLY A 20 11.47 -10.95 -5.44
C GLY A 20 11.14 -11.50 -4.05
N GLN A 21 11.43 -10.76 -2.97
CA GLN A 21 11.03 -11.14 -1.62
C GLN A 21 9.64 -10.59 -1.27
N PRO A 22 8.90 -11.27 -0.37
CA PRO A 22 7.68 -10.72 0.17
C PRO A 22 7.93 -9.46 1.00
N ILE A 23 6.89 -8.63 1.15
CA ILE A 23 6.93 -7.45 2.02
C ILE A 23 7.16 -7.91 3.46
N PRO A 24 7.99 -7.24 4.26
CA PRO A 24 8.14 -7.56 5.69
C PRO A 24 6.82 -7.37 6.44
N PRO A 25 6.43 -8.28 7.37
CA PRO A 25 5.14 -8.19 8.06
C PRO A 25 4.90 -6.86 8.79
N ALA A 26 5.95 -6.27 9.36
CA ALA A 26 5.88 -4.97 10.03
C ALA A 26 5.45 -3.81 9.09
N LEU A 27 5.56 -3.99 7.78
CA LEU A 27 5.21 -2.99 6.77
C LEU A 27 3.86 -3.27 6.08
N TYR A 28 3.14 -4.33 6.46
CA TYR A 28 1.87 -4.69 5.82
C TYR A 28 0.83 -3.58 5.86
N ALA A 29 0.60 -2.99 7.03
CA ALA A 29 -0.38 -1.90 7.17
C ALA A 29 0.00 -0.70 6.29
N ALA A 30 1.26 -0.25 6.37
CA ALA A 30 1.74 0.91 5.63
C ALA A 30 1.69 0.70 4.10
N VAL A 31 2.01 -0.51 3.61
CA VAL A 31 1.88 -0.83 2.18
C VAL A 31 0.42 -0.96 1.78
N ALA A 32 -0.45 -1.55 2.62
CA ALA A 32 -1.87 -1.64 2.35
C ALA A 32 -2.53 -0.26 2.20
N GLU A 33 -2.13 0.73 3.00
CA GLU A 33 -2.57 2.12 2.85
C GLU A 33 -2.20 2.71 1.49
N VAL A 34 -0.96 2.47 1.03
CA VAL A 34 -0.50 2.92 -0.30
C VAL A 34 -1.32 2.24 -1.41
N LEU A 35 -1.58 0.94 -1.30
CA LEU A 35 -2.41 0.20 -2.26
C LEU A 35 -3.86 0.71 -2.28
N ALA A 36 -4.44 0.97 -1.10
CA ALA A 36 -5.77 1.52 -0.96
C ALA A 36 -5.87 2.91 -1.62
N PHE A 37 -4.85 3.76 -1.43
CA PHE A 37 -4.75 5.04 -2.11
C PHE A 37 -4.71 4.87 -3.64
N VAL A 38 -3.83 4.01 -4.15
CA VAL A 38 -3.70 3.75 -5.59
C VAL A 38 -5.00 3.24 -6.20
N TYR A 39 -5.68 2.30 -5.54
CA TYR A 39 -6.95 1.76 -6.03
C TYR A 39 -8.07 2.78 -6.01
N ARG A 40 -8.13 3.64 -4.99
CA ARG A 40 -9.10 4.74 -4.93
C ARG A 40 -8.89 5.74 -6.06
N VAL A 41 -7.65 6.19 -6.27
CA VAL A 41 -7.29 7.13 -7.35
C VAL A 41 -7.62 6.54 -8.72
N ARG A 42 -7.53 5.22 -8.87
CA ARG A 42 -7.85 4.52 -10.13
C ARG A 42 -9.33 4.16 -10.29
N GLY A 43 -10.18 4.43 -9.30
CA GLY A 43 -11.58 3.99 -9.30
C GLY A 43 -11.76 2.47 -9.27
N ARG A 44 -10.76 1.74 -8.76
CA ARG A 44 -10.74 0.25 -8.71
C ARG A 44 -10.84 -0.30 -7.29
N LEU A 45 -11.23 0.52 -6.33
CA LEU A 45 -11.43 0.05 -4.97
C LEU A 45 -12.64 -0.90 -4.95
N PRO A 46 -12.49 -2.16 -4.53
CA PRO A 46 -13.62 -3.08 -4.40
C PRO A 46 -14.71 -2.49 -3.49
N GLN A 47 -15.97 -2.63 -3.89
CA GLN A 47 -17.11 -2.05 -3.15
C GLN A 47 -17.14 -2.50 -1.68
N HIS A 48 -16.88 -3.79 -1.42
CA HIS A 48 -16.82 -4.32 -0.06
C HIS A 48 -15.73 -3.67 0.83
N LEU A 49 -14.63 -3.16 0.25
CA LEU A 49 -13.61 -2.41 0.99
C LEU A 49 -13.95 -0.92 1.13
N ALA A 50 -14.77 -0.38 0.23
CA ALA A 50 -15.27 0.98 0.33
C ALA A 50 -16.27 1.13 1.49
N GLU A 51 -17.10 0.11 1.71
CA GLU A 51 -18.13 0.08 2.76
C GLU A 51 -17.57 0.04 4.19
N VAL A 52 -16.37 -0.51 4.39
CA VAL A 52 -15.70 -0.56 5.72
C VAL A 52 -15.45 0.83 6.31
N ARG A 53 -15.33 1.85 5.46
CA ARG A 53 -15.10 3.24 5.90
C ARG A 53 -16.38 4.01 6.21
N SER A 54 -17.55 3.43 5.93
CA SER A 54 -18.86 4.04 6.13
C SER A 54 -19.45 3.76 7.53
N ARG A 55 -18.69 3.09 8.39
CA ARG A 55 -19.02 2.76 9.78
C ARG A 55 -17.90 3.27 10.68
#